data_AF-A0A5K0X1Q1-F1
#
_entry.id   AF-A0A5K0X1Q1-F1
#
_cell.length_a   1.000
_cell.length_b   1.000
_cell.length_c   1.000
_cell.angle_alpha   90.00
_cell.angle_beta   90.00
_cell.angle_gamma   90.00
#
_symmetry.space_group_name_H-M   'P 1'
#
loop_
_entity.id
_entity.type
_entity.pdbx_description
1 polymer ?
#
loop_
_entity_poly.entity_id
_entity_poly.type
_entity_poly.pdbx_seq_one_letter_code
_entity_poly.pdbx_strand_id
1 'polypeptide(L)'
;MSAASRGLISRFRFLSLDSTRAFQSFSRAGFSSSTEAALSEEDHDHGGGWIIEAKPKIMTPSSRRTGAIGIKCGMTALWDKWGKRVPISLLWLDDNIVSQVKTMEKEGITSLQ
;
A
#
# COMPACT_ATOMS: atom_id res chain seq x y z
N MET A 1 -3.05 13.37 -62.55
CA MET A 1 -3.23 13.86 -61.16
C MET A 1 -1.90 13.66 -60.44
N SER A 2 -1.19 14.75 -60.16
CA SER A 2 0.19 14.72 -59.61
C SER A 2 0.18 15.38 -58.24
N ALA A 3 0.69 14.67 -57.23
CA ALA A 3 1.18 15.26 -55.98
C ALA A 3 2.10 14.24 -55.30
N ALA A 4 3.41 14.41 -55.48
CA ALA A 4 4.44 13.77 -54.70
C ALA A 4 4.85 14.74 -53.57
N SER A 5 4.93 14.26 -52.32
CA SER A 5 5.66 14.94 -51.27
C SER A 5 6.61 13.95 -50.58
N ARG A 6 7.90 14.18 -50.81
CA ARG A 6 9.01 13.45 -50.19
C ARG A 6 9.57 14.29 -49.05
N GLY A 7 9.66 13.69 -47.87
CA GLY A 7 10.76 13.88 -46.91
C GLY A 7 10.69 15.09 -46.00
N LEU A 8 10.87 14.84 -44.70
CA LEU A 8 11.84 15.54 -43.85
C LEU A 8 12.08 14.72 -42.58
N ILE A 9 13.13 13.90 -42.64
CA ILE A 9 13.72 13.22 -41.48
C ILE A 9 14.48 14.30 -40.69
N SER A 10 13.91 14.72 -39.57
CA SER A 10 14.57 15.60 -38.62
C SER A 10 15.19 14.77 -37.50
N ARG A 11 16.50 14.51 -37.65
CA ARG A 11 17.39 14.02 -36.60
C ARG A 11 17.47 15.05 -35.47
N PHE A 12 17.10 14.68 -34.25
CA PHE A 12 17.65 15.33 -33.05
C PHE A 12 18.57 14.36 -32.32
N ARG A 13 19.86 14.74 -32.29
CA ARG A 13 20.93 14.10 -31.52
C ARG A 13 20.82 14.47 -30.05
N PHE A 14 21.00 13.46 -29.20
CA PHE A 14 21.77 13.44 -27.96
C PHE A 14 21.76 14.68 -27.05
N LEU A 15 21.04 14.54 -25.93
CA LEU A 15 21.47 15.11 -24.66
C LEU A 15 21.85 13.94 -23.74
N SER A 16 23.15 13.86 -23.46
CA SER A 16 23.71 13.04 -22.39
C SER A 16 23.47 13.77 -21.07
N LEU A 17 22.83 13.08 -20.12
CA LEU A 17 22.82 13.44 -18.71
C LEU A 17 23.05 12.15 -17.94
N ASP A 18 24.28 12.01 -17.49
CA ASP A 18 24.73 11.02 -16.55
C ASP A 18 24.18 11.39 -15.16
N SER A 19 23.51 10.45 -14.49
CA SER A 19 23.26 10.52 -13.05
C SER A 19 22.86 9.14 -12.52
N THR A 20 23.88 8.37 -12.16
CA THR A 20 23.90 7.38 -11.08
C THR A 20 22.77 7.53 -10.06
N ARG A 21 21.99 6.47 -9.84
CA ARG A 21 21.85 5.81 -8.53
C ARG A 21 21.47 4.35 -8.70
N ALA A 22 22.33 3.49 -8.17
CA ALA A 22 22.12 2.06 -8.04
C ALA A 22 20.80 1.76 -7.32
N PHE A 23 19.92 1.02 -7.97
CA PHE A 23 18.80 0.38 -7.29
C PHE A 23 19.40 -0.73 -6.42
N GLN A 24 19.54 -0.46 -5.12
CA GLN A 24 19.88 -1.49 -4.16
C GLN A 24 18.75 -2.51 -4.14
N SER A 25 19.11 -3.77 -4.40
CA SER A 25 18.24 -4.92 -4.26
C SER A 25 17.83 -5.02 -2.79
N PHE A 26 16.64 -4.55 -2.45
CA PHE A 26 16.06 -4.81 -1.14
C PHE A 26 15.68 -6.29 -1.08
N SER A 27 16.42 -7.01 -0.25
CA SER A 27 16.28 -8.40 0.13
C SER A 27 14.81 -8.78 0.41
N ARG A 28 14.34 -9.86 -0.23
CA ARG A 28 13.11 -10.58 0.13
C ARG A 28 13.24 -11.08 1.58
N ALA A 29 12.65 -10.37 2.53
CA ALA A 29 12.30 -10.95 3.82
C ALA A 29 11.06 -11.85 3.60
N GLY A 30 11.31 -13.14 3.41
CA GLY A 30 10.24 -14.14 3.36
C GLY A 30 9.72 -14.39 4.77
N PHE A 31 8.51 -13.92 5.06
CA PHE A 31 7.79 -14.31 6.28
C PHE A 31 7.12 -15.66 6.03
N SER A 32 7.70 -16.72 6.59
CA SER A 32 7.06 -18.03 6.73
C SER A 32 6.34 -18.07 8.08
N SER A 33 5.03 -18.28 8.06
CA SER A 33 4.21 -18.36 9.27
C SER A 33 3.76 -19.80 9.50
N SER A 34 4.44 -20.52 10.39
CA SER A 34 3.94 -21.75 10.99
C SER A 34 3.02 -21.39 12.16
N THR A 35 1.74 -21.74 12.02
CA THR A 35 0.69 -21.55 13.03
C THR A 35 0.79 -22.60 14.12
N GLU A 36 1.17 -22.18 15.32
CA GLU A 36 0.97 -22.94 16.56
C GLU A 36 0.07 -22.10 17.47
N ALA A 37 -1.16 -22.57 17.71
CA ALA A 37 -2.16 -21.87 18.50
C ALA A 37 -1.94 -22.17 20.00
N ALA A 38 -1.38 -21.21 20.73
CA ALA A 38 -1.33 -21.26 22.19
C ALA A 38 -2.38 -20.30 22.78
N LEU A 39 -3.40 -20.88 23.41
CA LEU A 39 -4.32 -20.19 24.30
C LEU A 39 -3.53 -19.69 25.51
N SER A 40 -3.61 -18.40 25.83
CA SER A 40 -3.10 -17.85 27.09
C SER A 40 -4.13 -16.90 27.68
N GLU A 41 -4.40 -17.15 28.96
CA GLU A 41 -5.37 -16.47 29.80
C GLU A 41 -4.91 -15.04 30.15
N GLU A 42 -5.88 -14.23 30.56
CA GLU A 42 -5.74 -12.82 30.87
C GLU A 42 -4.89 -12.60 32.13
N ASP A 43 -3.89 -11.72 32.04
CA ASP A 43 -3.22 -11.18 33.21
C ASP A 43 -3.25 -9.64 33.13
N HIS A 44 -3.85 -9.02 34.14
CA HIS A 44 -4.02 -7.57 34.28
C HIS A 44 -2.80 -6.99 35.00
N ASP A 45 -1.98 -6.20 34.30
CA ASP A 45 -0.94 -5.37 34.93
C ASP A 45 -1.12 -3.88 34.59
N HIS A 46 -1.13 -3.05 35.63
CA HIS A 46 -1.30 -1.60 35.60
C HIS A 46 0.06 -0.94 35.90
N GLY A 47 0.75 -0.39 34.89
CA GLY A 47 1.94 0.45 35.18
C GLY A 47 2.93 0.76 34.06
N GLY A 48 2.77 0.24 32.85
CA GLY A 48 3.65 0.53 31.70
C GLY A 48 2.82 0.93 30.48
N GLY A 49 3.31 1.86 29.65
CA GLY A 49 2.59 2.34 28.47
C GLY A 49 1.99 1.18 27.68
N TRP A 50 0.67 1.20 27.48
CA TRP A 50 -0.05 0.13 26.78
C TRP A 50 0.43 0.06 25.33
N ILE A 51 1.31 -0.90 25.06
CA ILE A 51 1.73 -1.23 23.70
C ILE A 51 0.65 -2.18 23.15
N ILE A 52 -0.15 -1.68 22.21
CA ILE A 52 -1.15 -2.49 21.52
C ILE A 52 -0.41 -3.38 20.51
N GLU A 53 -0.23 -4.66 20.85
CA GLU A 53 0.37 -5.64 19.94
C GLU A 53 -0.63 -6.06 18.86
N ALA A 54 -0.25 -5.94 17.59
CA ALA A 54 -1.08 -6.31 16.46
C ALA A 54 -1.09 -7.85 16.27
N LYS A 55 -1.92 -8.55 17.04
CA LYS A 55 -2.12 -10.00 16.88
C LYS A 55 -3.15 -10.30 15.78
N PRO A 56 -2.86 -11.21 14.85
CA PRO A 56 -3.83 -11.62 13.85
C PRO A 56 -5.03 -12.29 14.52
N LYS A 57 -6.25 -11.90 14.12
CA LYS A 57 -7.51 -12.40 14.69
C LYS A 57 -8.54 -12.63 13.57
N ILE A 58 -9.37 -13.66 13.74
CA ILE A 58 -10.52 -13.93 12.86
C ILE A 58 -11.54 -12.79 13.02
N MET A 59 -11.90 -12.13 11.92
CA MET A 59 -12.90 -11.06 11.94
C MET A 59 -14.31 -11.62 12.08
N THR A 60 -15.07 -11.11 13.05
CA THR A 60 -16.51 -11.36 13.17
C THR A 60 -17.29 -10.36 12.31
N PRO A 61 -18.58 -10.60 12.00
CA PRO A 61 -19.41 -9.66 11.21
C PRO A 61 -19.55 -8.26 11.81
N SER A 62 -19.38 -8.12 13.14
CA SER A 62 -19.40 -6.85 13.85
C SER A 62 -18.03 -6.17 13.96
N SER A 63 -16.95 -6.88 13.62
CA SER A 63 -15.58 -6.35 13.72
C SER A 63 -15.25 -5.46 12.52
N ARG A 64 -14.53 -4.36 12.77
CA ARG A 64 -14.01 -3.46 11.73
C ARG A 64 -12.50 -3.29 11.90
N ARG A 65 -11.76 -3.37 10.78
CA ARG A 65 -10.34 -3.00 10.71
C ARG A 65 -10.22 -1.56 10.23
N THR A 66 -9.14 -0.90 10.64
CA THR A 66 -8.81 0.44 10.18
C THR A 66 -8.52 0.43 8.68
N GLY A 67 -8.95 1.48 7.98
CA GLY A 67 -8.57 1.74 6.59
C GLY A 67 -7.15 2.32 6.48
N ALA A 68 -6.78 2.70 5.26
CA ALA A 68 -5.54 3.41 4.97
C ALA A 68 -5.86 4.62 4.09
N ILE A 69 -5.06 5.68 4.23
CA ILE A 69 -5.20 6.89 3.41
C ILE A 69 -4.27 6.72 2.20
N GLY A 70 -4.79 7.04 1.01
CA GLY A 70 -4.04 6.87 -0.24
C GLY A 70 -4.19 8.06 -1.17
N ILE A 71 -3.16 8.28 -1.97
CA ILE A 71 -3.10 9.30 -3.01
C ILE A 71 -3.49 8.66 -4.35
N LYS A 72 -4.43 9.27 -5.06
CA LYS A 72 -4.79 8.81 -6.41
C LYS A 72 -3.67 9.16 -7.40
N CYS A 73 -3.00 8.14 -7.93
CA CYS A 73 -1.90 8.32 -8.89
C CYS A 73 -2.41 8.41 -10.34
N GLY A 74 -3.56 7.82 -10.64
CA GLY A 74 -4.10 7.81 -12.00
C GLY A 74 -5.01 6.62 -12.27
N MET A 75 -5.30 6.40 -13.55
CA MET A 75 -6.12 5.30 -14.04
C MET A 75 -5.39 4.59 -15.19
N THR A 76 -5.44 3.27 -15.19
CA THR A 76 -4.88 2.41 -16.25
C THR A 76 -5.83 1.23 -16.51
N ALA A 77 -5.40 0.21 -17.24
CA ALA A 77 -6.17 -1.01 -17.42
C ALA A 77 -5.31 -2.26 -17.25
N LEU A 78 -5.88 -3.28 -16.62
CA LEU A 78 -5.33 -4.63 -16.58
C LEU A 78 -6.12 -5.55 -17.51
N TRP A 79 -5.47 -6.63 -17.92
CA TRP A 79 -6.12 -7.71 -18.64
C TRP A 79 -6.38 -8.85 -17.66
N ASP A 80 -7.64 -9.28 -17.56
CA ASP A 80 -8.02 -10.46 -16.79
C ASP A 80 -7.69 -11.74 -17.57
N LYS A 81 -7.69 -12.89 -16.88
CA LYS A 81 -7.33 -14.21 -17.44
C LYS A 81 -8.17 -14.64 -18.65
N TRP A 82 -9.36 -14.06 -18.83
CA TRP A 82 -10.23 -14.32 -19.99
C TRP A 82 -10.08 -13.28 -21.12
N GLY A 83 -9.03 -12.44 -21.07
CA GLY A 83 -8.79 -11.41 -22.08
C GLY A 83 -9.72 -10.19 -21.97
N LYS A 84 -10.40 -9.99 -20.83
CA LYS A 84 -11.18 -8.78 -20.59
C LYS A 84 -10.27 -7.63 -20.13
N ARG A 85 -10.36 -6.48 -20.79
CA ARG A 85 -9.70 -5.24 -20.34
C ARG A 85 -10.51 -4.59 -19.21
N VAL A 86 -9.93 -4.46 -18.02
CA VAL A 86 -10.56 -3.91 -16.82
C VAL A 86 -9.90 -2.57 -16.46
N PRO A 87 -10.63 -1.44 -16.46
CA PRO A 87 -10.08 -0.17 -16.01
C PRO A 87 -9.87 -0.20 -14.48
N ILE A 88 -8.71 0.27 -14.04
CA ILE A 88 -8.32 0.29 -12.62
C ILE A 88 -7.79 1.66 -12.22
N SER A 89 -7.98 2.04 -10.96
CA SER A 89 -7.34 3.21 -10.36
C SER A 89 -6.14 2.77 -9.53
N LEU A 90 -5.03 3.52 -9.63
CA LEU A 90 -3.85 3.28 -8.82
C LEU A 90 -3.87 4.23 -7.61
N LEU A 91 -3.74 3.65 -6.41
CA LEU A 91 -3.66 4.38 -5.16
C LEU A 91 -2.29 4.10 -4.53
N TRP A 92 -1.54 5.14 -4.22
CA TRP A 92 -0.29 5.04 -3.47
C TRP A 92 -0.55 5.32 -1.99
N LEU A 93 -0.13 4.39 -1.14
CA LEU A 93 -0.11 4.57 0.31
C LEU A 93 1.27 5.15 0.68
N ASP A 94 1.28 6.39 1.12
CA ASP A 94 2.49 7.12 1.51
C ASP A 94 2.67 7.02 3.02
N ASP A 95 3.52 6.09 3.46
CA ASP A 95 3.96 5.87 4.86
C ASP A 95 2.95 6.27 5.94
N ASN A 96 1.75 5.68 5.87
CA ASN A 96 0.67 5.97 6.82
C ASN A 96 1.09 5.61 8.25
N ILE A 97 1.02 6.60 9.15
CA ILE A 97 1.27 6.43 10.58
C ILE A 97 -0.02 6.60 11.38
N VAL A 98 -0.14 5.92 12.51
CA VAL A 98 -1.20 6.17 13.48
C VAL A 98 -0.75 7.31 14.37
N SER A 99 -1.47 8.42 14.32
CA SER A 99 -1.22 9.64 15.08
C SER A 99 -1.96 9.66 16.42
N GLN A 100 -3.19 9.13 16.46
CA GLN A 100 -3.99 9.10 17.68
C GLN A 100 -4.84 7.82 17.76
N VAL A 101 -4.89 7.25 18.96
CA VAL A 101 -5.82 6.17 19.34
C VAL A 101 -6.92 6.80 20.19
N LYS A 102 -8.16 6.80 19.69
CA LYS A 102 -9.34 7.31 20.41
C LYS A 102 -10.09 6.17 21.05
N THR A 103 -10.49 6.35 22.31
CA THR A 103 -11.18 5.34 23.11
C THR A 103 -12.56 5.83 23.54
N MET A 104 -13.45 4.89 23.88
CA MET A 104 -14.79 5.21 24.38
C MET A 104 -14.77 6.06 25.66
N GLU A 105 -13.76 5.89 26.51
CA GLU A 105 -13.68 6.58 27.79
C GLU A 105 -13.33 8.06 27.66
N LYS A 106 -12.43 8.39 26.72
CA LYS A 106 -11.90 9.75 26.57
C LYS A 106 -12.69 10.56 25.56
N GLU A 107 -12.94 10.00 24.37
CA GLU A 107 -13.59 10.71 23.26
C GLU A 107 -15.00 10.21 22.95
N GLY A 108 -15.50 9.17 23.64
CA GLY A 108 -16.81 8.59 23.39
C GLY A 108 -16.90 7.78 22.10
N ILE A 109 -15.77 7.49 21.45
CA ILE A 109 -15.70 6.71 20.21
C ILE A 109 -14.39 5.92 20.09
N THR A 110 -14.48 4.69 19.57
CA THR A 110 -13.30 3.88 19.21
C THR A 110 -12.90 4.16 17.76
N SER A 111 -11.78 4.84 17.53
CA SER A 111 -11.26 5.14 16.19
C SER A 111 -9.75 5.39 16.18
N LEU A 112 -9.13 5.27 14.99
CA LEU A 112 -7.73 5.65 14.75
C LEU A 112 -7.66 6.85 13.82
N GLN A 113 -6.68 7.71 14.03
CA GLN A 113 -6.37 8.86 13.18
C GLN A 113 -4.95 8.76 12.62
#